data_AF-A0A9J7LS71-F1
#
_entry.id   AF-A0A9J7LS71-F1
#
_cell.length_a   1.000
_cell.length_b   1.000
_cell.length_c   1.000
_cell.angle_alpha   90.00
_cell.angle_beta   90.00
_cell.angle_gamma   90.00
#
_symmetry.space_group_name_H-M   'P 1'
#
loop_
_entity.id
_entity.type
_entity.pdbx_description
1 polymer ?
#
loop_
_entity_poly.entity_id
_entity_poly.type
_entity_poly.pdbx_seq_one_letter_code
_entity_poly.pdbx_strand_id
1 'polypeptide(L)'
;MIQLLVLSAVLAVVNADGACNAMSGTCLDWRYYKCTAGYEVGLCSGDSNRRCCKQCTSSCISDQDYWDTYSDSACKDAGGECKDDSNYCTGSYTSGMCGGPSDRKCCLPQGSSGGTSGGDGSCTVRSYSNSNFVGDPIHVEDGFRGAMDDINRAAGRCGVKVWITHSWRKLGAFIGGAIVQPASNSNHLVGHAIDMNIQRSDGSLCNGDCLQGQWDNAANCFLDEVIAAGLTWGGVFNDPVHIDDRYNTNLNRYYALRDVVQPACGHVPMT
;
A
#
# COMPACT_ATOMS: atom_id res chain seq x y z
N MET A 1 -23.50 -65.13 15.31
CA MET A 1 -24.34 -63.91 15.36
C MET A 1 -23.51 -62.82 16.00
N ILE A 2 -23.06 -61.82 15.22
CA ILE A 2 -23.55 -60.41 15.28
C ILE A 2 -23.05 -59.73 16.58
N GLN A 3 -22.33 -58.62 16.62
CA GLN A 3 -21.86 -57.64 15.65
C GLN A 3 -20.80 -56.74 16.32
N LEU A 4 -19.87 -56.26 15.49
CA LEU A 4 -19.21 -54.95 15.45
C LEU A 4 -19.07 -54.07 16.72
N LEU A 5 -17.79 -53.85 17.08
CA LEU A 5 -17.05 -52.58 16.91
C LEU A 5 -17.78 -51.24 17.07
N VAL A 6 -17.26 -50.46 18.02
CA VAL A 6 -16.84 -49.05 17.89
C VAL A 6 -17.94 -48.04 17.55
N LEU A 7 -18.44 -47.37 18.59
CA LEU A 7 -18.90 -45.99 18.50
C LEU A 7 -17.86 -45.13 19.24
N SER A 8 -16.73 -44.85 18.60
CA SER A 8 -16.51 -43.65 17.79
C SER A 8 -16.64 -42.38 18.63
N ALA A 9 -15.47 -41.91 19.08
CA ALA A 9 -15.22 -40.56 19.57
C ALA A 9 -15.57 -39.54 18.47
N VAL A 10 -16.79 -39.01 18.52
CA VAL A 10 -17.34 -37.99 17.61
C VAL A 10 -18.39 -37.27 18.47
N LEU A 11 -18.31 -36.03 18.95
CA LEU A 11 -17.51 -34.86 18.60
C LEU A 11 -17.22 -34.06 19.88
N ALA A 12 -15.96 -33.97 20.29
CA ALA A 12 -15.46 -32.76 20.94
C ALA A 12 -14.76 -31.95 19.85
N VAL A 13 -15.54 -31.42 18.89
CA VAL A 13 -15.06 -30.28 18.11
C VAL A 13 -15.03 -29.16 19.12
N VAL A 14 -13.84 -28.97 19.71
CA VAL A 14 -13.47 -27.76 20.43
C VAL A 14 -14.04 -26.58 19.66
N ASN A 15 -14.94 -25.84 20.30
CA ASN A 15 -15.41 -24.55 19.84
C ASN A 15 -14.13 -23.69 19.75
N ALA A 16 -13.48 -23.66 18.59
CA ALA A 16 -12.13 -23.12 18.45
C ALA A 16 -12.08 -21.64 18.90
N ASP A 17 -13.22 -20.96 18.86
CA ASP A 17 -13.38 -19.58 19.31
C ASP A 17 -14.24 -19.47 20.59
N GLY A 18 -14.30 -20.54 21.40
CA GLY A 18 -15.22 -20.68 22.52
C GLY A 18 -15.12 -19.58 23.57
N ALA A 19 -13.91 -19.08 23.86
CA ALA A 19 -13.70 -17.99 24.81
C ALA A 19 -14.27 -16.66 24.29
N CYS A 20 -14.03 -16.33 23.02
CA CYS A 20 -14.61 -15.14 22.39
C CYS A 20 -16.14 -15.24 22.25
N ASN A 21 -16.65 -16.41 21.84
CA ASN A 21 -18.09 -16.64 21.68
C ASN A 21 -18.84 -16.59 23.02
N ALA A 22 -18.21 -17.02 24.12
CA ALA A 22 -18.82 -16.99 25.46
C ALA A 22 -19.12 -15.57 25.95
N MET A 23 -18.40 -14.57 25.43
CA MET A 23 -18.66 -13.14 25.67
C MET A 23 -19.40 -12.47 24.51
N SER A 24 -20.07 -13.28 23.67
CA SER A 24 -20.80 -12.85 22.48
C SER A 24 -19.95 -12.08 21.44
N GLY A 25 -18.63 -12.17 21.56
CA GLY A 25 -17.70 -11.64 20.59
C GLY A 25 -17.62 -12.54 19.35
N THR A 26 -16.99 -12.02 18.30
CA THR A 26 -16.72 -12.77 17.07
C THR A 26 -15.23 -12.68 16.76
N CYS A 27 -14.60 -13.83 16.54
CA CYS A 27 -13.20 -13.86 16.13
C CYS A 27 -13.08 -13.45 14.65
N LEU A 28 -12.47 -12.29 14.43
CA LEU A 28 -12.26 -11.70 13.11
C LEU A 28 -10.77 -11.42 12.92
N ASP A 29 -10.33 -11.37 11.67
CA ASP A 29 -9.01 -10.85 11.36
C ASP A 29 -9.00 -9.33 11.55
N TRP A 30 -8.31 -8.86 12.60
CA TRP A 30 -8.34 -7.46 13.04
C TRP A 30 -7.80 -6.45 12.02
N ARG A 31 -7.12 -6.93 10.98
CA ARG A 31 -6.57 -6.10 9.89
C ARG A 31 -7.63 -5.68 8.88
N TYR A 32 -8.70 -6.47 8.73
CA TYR A 32 -9.70 -6.30 7.68
C TYR A 32 -11.06 -5.83 8.21
N TYR A 33 -11.34 -6.06 9.49
CA TYR A 33 -12.64 -5.72 10.08
C TYR A 33 -12.48 -4.67 11.17
N LYS A 34 -13.31 -3.62 11.12
CA LYS A 34 -13.45 -2.68 12.23
C LYS A 34 -14.32 -3.32 13.31
N CYS A 35 -13.80 -3.35 14.52
CA CYS A 35 -14.54 -3.71 15.71
C CYS A 35 -14.92 -2.45 16.51
N THR A 36 -16.20 -2.09 16.50
CA THR A 36 -16.71 -0.89 17.17
C THR A 36 -16.44 -0.90 18.68
N ALA A 37 -16.59 -2.06 19.32
CA ALA A 37 -16.35 -2.21 20.76
C ALA A 37 -14.90 -2.59 21.11
N GLY A 38 -14.00 -2.62 20.11
CA GLY A 38 -12.59 -2.99 20.26
C GLY A 38 -12.31 -4.50 20.22
N TYR A 39 -11.06 -4.82 19.93
CA TYR A 39 -10.51 -6.16 19.88
C TYR A 39 -9.86 -6.58 21.20
N GLU A 40 -10.08 -7.84 21.58
CA GLU A 40 -9.38 -8.52 22.66
C GLU A 40 -8.45 -9.60 22.09
N VAL A 41 -7.23 -9.70 22.61
CA VAL A 41 -6.22 -10.67 22.15
C VAL A 41 -6.30 -11.98 22.93
N GLY A 42 -5.85 -13.09 22.33
CA GLY A 42 -5.69 -14.38 23.03
C GLY A 42 -6.98 -15.17 23.28
N LEU A 43 -8.14 -14.69 22.82
CA LEU A 43 -9.42 -15.39 22.97
C LEU A 43 -9.86 -16.19 21.73
N CYS A 44 -9.11 -16.08 20.64
CA CYS A 44 -9.39 -16.73 19.36
C CYS A 44 -8.34 -17.79 19.06
N SER A 45 -8.77 -18.92 18.50
CA SER A 45 -7.84 -19.89 17.94
C SER A 45 -7.29 -19.41 16.59
N GLY A 46 -6.12 -19.91 16.23
CA GLY A 46 -5.44 -19.59 14.98
C GLY A 46 -4.28 -18.64 15.18
N ASP A 47 -3.95 -17.87 14.15
CA ASP A 47 -2.83 -16.94 14.18
C ASP A 47 -3.16 -15.64 14.96
N SER A 48 -2.13 -14.85 15.26
CA SER A 48 -2.23 -13.63 16.07
C SER A 48 -3.02 -12.48 15.42
N ASN A 49 -3.38 -12.59 14.14
CA ASN A 49 -4.27 -11.63 13.48
C ASN A 49 -5.74 -11.96 13.75
N ARG A 50 -6.07 -13.17 14.15
CA ARG A 50 -7.42 -13.47 14.62
C ARG A 50 -7.58 -12.97 16.05
N ARG A 51 -8.39 -11.92 16.21
CA ARG A 51 -8.68 -11.30 17.50
C ARG A 51 -10.17 -11.27 17.76
N CYS A 52 -10.54 -11.25 19.03
CA CYS A 52 -11.93 -11.28 19.42
C CYS A 52 -12.53 -9.89 19.30
N CYS A 53 -13.37 -9.67 18.29
CA CYS A 53 -14.15 -8.44 18.23
C CYS A 53 -15.27 -8.51 19.27
N LYS A 54 -15.23 -7.63 20.26
CA LYS A 54 -16.24 -7.57 21.32
C LYS A 54 -17.61 -7.21 20.74
N GLN A 55 -18.68 -7.75 21.32
CA GLN A 55 -20.03 -7.37 20.94
C GLN A 55 -20.27 -5.88 21.24
N CYS A 56 -20.75 -5.15 20.24
CA CYS A 56 -21.28 -3.80 20.44
C CYS A 56 -22.78 -3.90 20.74
N THR A 57 -23.18 -3.51 21.95
CA THR A 57 -24.58 -3.43 22.38
C THR A 57 -25.33 -2.32 21.62
N SER A 58 -26.65 -2.27 21.75
CA SER A 58 -27.45 -1.17 21.19
C SER A 58 -27.01 0.21 21.70
N SER A 59 -26.59 0.31 22.97
CA SER A 59 -26.00 1.53 23.53
C SER A 59 -24.65 1.88 22.90
N CYS A 60 -23.78 0.89 22.70
CA CYS A 60 -22.51 1.09 22.00
C CYS A 60 -22.72 1.60 20.56
N ILE A 61 -23.73 1.07 19.85
CA ILE A 61 -24.09 1.54 18.50
C ILE A 61 -24.61 2.97 18.56
N SER A 62 -25.53 3.29 19.48
CA SER A 62 -26.08 4.65 19.58
C SER A 62 -25.02 5.69 19.96
N ASP A 63 -24.09 5.33 20.84
CA ASP A 63 -22.97 6.20 21.22
C ASP A 63 -22.03 6.43 20.02
N GLN A 64 -21.74 5.36 19.27
CA GLN A 64 -20.93 5.43 18.06
C GLN A 64 -21.57 6.32 16.98
N ASP A 65 -22.87 6.22 16.75
CA ASP A 65 -23.61 7.05 15.80
C ASP A 65 -23.62 8.53 16.24
N TYR A 66 -23.76 8.78 17.54
CA TYR A 66 -23.70 10.12 18.11
C TYR A 66 -22.31 10.76 17.89
N TRP A 67 -21.22 10.07 18.22
CA TRP A 67 -19.87 10.64 18.03
C TRP A 67 -19.52 10.82 16.56
N ASP A 68 -19.89 9.86 15.71
CA ASP A 68 -19.65 9.97 14.27
C ASP A 68 -20.33 11.21 13.68
N THR A 69 -21.55 11.50 14.14
CA THR A 69 -22.34 12.65 13.69
C THR A 69 -21.84 13.99 14.26
N TYR A 70 -21.53 14.04 15.56
CA TYR A 70 -21.38 15.31 16.28
C TYR A 70 -19.98 15.61 16.80
N SER A 71 -19.04 14.66 16.76
CA SER A 71 -17.77 14.79 17.50
C SER A 71 -16.52 14.31 16.74
N ASP A 72 -16.67 13.65 15.60
CA ASP A 72 -15.55 13.08 14.84
C ASP A 72 -15.07 13.96 13.67
N SER A 73 -15.65 15.15 13.49
CA SER A 73 -15.34 16.02 12.34
C SER A 73 -13.86 16.35 12.25
N ALA A 74 -13.18 16.62 13.37
CA ALA A 74 -11.75 16.93 13.38
C ALA A 74 -10.88 15.79 12.81
N CYS A 75 -11.21 14.54 13.12
CA CYS A 75 -10.53 13.38 12.56
C CYS A 75 -10.85 13.19 11.07
N LYS A 76 -12.12 13.32 10.70
CA LYS A 76 -12.60 13.21 9.31
C LYS A 76 -11.96 14.27 8.41
N ASP A 77 -11.89 15.51 8.89
CA ASP A 77 -11.27 16.65 8.20
C ASP A 77 -9.76 16.44 7.99
N ALA A 78 -9.11 15.71 8.90
CA ALA A 78 -7.71 15.31 8.77
C ALA A 78 -7.49 14.05 7.91
N GLY A 79 -8.55 13.53 7.28
CA GLY A 79 -8.49 12.33 6.44
C GLY A 79 -8.35 11.02 7.24
N GLY A 80 -8.63 11.05 8.54
CA GLY A 80 -8.57 9.90 9.42
C GLY A 80 -9.92 9.24 9.69
N GLU A 81 -9.85 8.13 10.41
CA GLU A 81 -11.03 7.41 10.89
C GLU A 81 -11.02 7.26 12.42
N CYS A 82 -12.10 7.66 13.07
CA CYS A 82 -12.30 7.40 14.49
C CYS A 82 -12.70 5.96 14.75
N LYS A 83 -11.85 5.25 15.50
CA LYS A 83 -12.05 3.86 15.92
C LYS A 83 -11.32 3.57 17.22
N ASP A 84 -11.76 2.52 17.91
CA ASP A 84 -11.07 2.01 19.09
C ASP A 84 -9.62 1.62 18.71
N ASP A 85 -8.64 2.01 19.54
CA ASP A 85 -7.22 1.94 19.22
C ASP A 85 -6.64 0.52 19.22
N SER A 86 -7.43 -0.45 19.65
CA SER A 86 -7.15 -1.88 19.44
C SER A 86 -7.38 -2.33 17.99
N ASN A 87 -8.09 -1.53 17.17
CA ASN A 87 -8.28 -1.79 15.74
C ASN A 87 -6.97 -1.59 14.97
N TYR A 88 -6.86 -2.25 13.82
CA TYR A 88 -5.75 -2.02 12.91
C TYR A 88 -5.81 -0.60 12.34
N CYS A 89 -4.68 0.11 12.45
CA CYS A 89 -4.47 1.41 11.85
C CYS A 89 -3.35 1.31 10.83
N THR A 90 -3.65 1.73 9.59
CA THR A 90 -2.66 1.74 8.50
C THR A 90 -1.55 2.74 8.75
N GLY A 91 -1.85 3.88 9.41
CA GLY A 91 -0.87 4.86 9.86
C GLY A 91 -0.71 4.91 11.37
N SER A 92 -1.11 6.00 12.01
CA SER A 92 -0.88 6.21 13.45
C SER A 92 -2.10 6.78 14.15
N TYR A 93 -2.29 6.37 15.39
CA TYR A 93 -3.33 6.92 16.24
C TYR A 93 -2.92 8.28 16.79
N THR A 94 -3.83 9.25 16.64
CA THR A 94 -3.74 10.57 17.26
C THR A 94 -4.89 10.74 18.25
N SER A 95 -4.56 11.15 19.47
CA SER A 95 -5.53 11.42 20.53
C SER A 95 -6.21 12.78 20.35
N GLY A 96 -7.43 12.93 20.87
CA GLY A 96 -8.10 14.23 21.00
C GLY A 96 -8.81 14.74 19.73
N MET A 97 -8.91 13.92 18.69
CA MET A 97 -9.59 14.26 17.43
C MET A 97 -10.91 13.50 17.23
N CYS A 98 -11.24 12.59 18.14
CA CYS A 98 -12.45 11.79 18.13
C CYS A 98 -13.28 12.05 19.38
N GLY A 99 -14.61 11.96 19.25
CA GLY A 99 -15.51 11.93 20.40
C GLY A 99 -15.50 10.57 21.09
N GLY A 100 -15.98 10.56 22.34
CA GLY A 100 -16.19 9.35 23.11
C GLY A 100 -15.02 8.97 24.04
N PRO A 101 -14.85 7.68 24.35
CA PRO A 101 -13.87 7.21 25.33
C PRO A 101 -12.43 7.40 24.85
N SER A 102 -11.46 7.37 25.79
CA SER A 102 -10.04 7.61 25.53
C SER A 102 -9.40 6.66 24.51
N ASP A 103 -9.96 5.45 24.42
CA ASP A 103 -9.46 4.40 23.55
C ASP A 103 -9.94 4.61 22.11
N ARG A 104 -10.92 5.51 21.91
CA ARG A 104 -11.40 5.89 20.58
C ARG A 104 -10.53 7.03 20.04
N LYS A 105 -9.60 6.68 19.14
CA LYS A 105 -8.58 7.58 18.62
C LYS A 105 -8.71 7.75 17.11
N CYS A 106 -8.13 8.83 16.59
CA CYS A 106 -8.12 9.07 15.16
C CYS A 106 -7.00 8.27 14.52
N CYS A 107 -7.34 7.26 13.74
CA CYS A 107 -6.37 6.59 12.90
C CYS A 107 -6.13 7.44 11.66
N LEU A 108 -5.00 8.13 11.62
CA LEU A 108 -4.56 8.86 10.44
C LEU A 108 -3.77 7.93 9.51
N PRO A 109 -3.94 8.03 8.18
CA PRO A 109 -3.13 7.28 7.23
C PRO A 109 -1.67 7.75 7.26
N GLN A 110 -0.72 6.86 6.89
CA GLN A 110 0.71 7.20 6.82
C GLN A 110 0.92 8.39 5.88
N GLY A 111 1.68 9.40 6.34
CA GLY A 111 1.94 10.63 5.58
C GLY A 111 1.05 11.83 5.94
N SER A 112 0.09 11.68 6.86
CA SER A 112 -0.75 12.78 7.36
C SER A 112 -0.01 13.67 8.37
N SER A 113 1.12 14.22 7.95
CA SER A 113 1.72 15.42 8.56
C SER A 113 1.31 16.60 7.67
N GLY A 114 0.49 17.50 8.21
CA GLY A 114 -0.29 18.52 7.51
C GLY A 114 0.29 19.11 6.21
N GLY A 115 -0.57 19.18 5.19
CA GLY A 115 -0.30 19.93 3.96
C GLY A 115 -1.48 19.89 2.97
N THR A 116 -2.18 21.02 2.85
CA THR A 116 -3.23 21.32 1.86
C THR A 116 -2.79 21.11 0.41
N SER A 117 -3.62 20.49 -0.44
CA SER A 117 -4.06 20.98 -1.77
C SER A 117 -5.00 19.97 -2.45
N GLY A 118 -6.07 20.50 -3.08
CA GLY A 118 -7.23 19.74 -3.55
C GLY A 118 -7.00 18.72 -4.68
N GLY A 119 -7.91 17.75 -4.71
CA GLY A 119 -8.02 16.68 -5.70
C GLY A 119 -8.39 15.39 -4.99
N ASP A 120 -9.65 14.94 -5.18
CA ASP A 120 -10.24 13.65 -4.81
C ASP A 120 -9.45 12.86 -3.74
N GLY A 121 -9.88 12.93 -2.48
CA GLY A 121 -9.16 12.37 -1.32
C GLY A 121 -8.87 10.87 -1.35
N SER A 122 -9.23 10.15 -2.43
CA SER A 122 -8.85 8.75 -2.66
C SER A 122 -7.85 8.53 -3.80
N CYS A 123 -7.68 9.47 -4.75
CA CYS A 123 -6.68 9.34 -5.80
C CYS A 123 -5.35 9.95 -5.37
N THR A 124 -4.39 9.08 -5.05
CA THR A 124 -3.04 9.48 -4.62
C THR A 124 -2.00 9.39 -5.73
N VAL A 125 -2.38 9.04 -6.96
CA VAL A 125 -1.50 9.09 -8.13
C VAL A 125 -1.53 10.48 -8.74
N ARG A 126 -0.38 11.16 -8.73
CA ARG A 126 -0.25 12.57 -9.15
C ARG A 126 0.86 12.73 -10.16
N SER A 127 0.75 13.79 -10.97
CA SER A 127 1.86 14.19 -11.82
C SER A 127 3.10 14.51 -10.99
N TYR A 128 4.25 14.13 -11.51
CA TYR A 128 5.55 14.42 -10.92
C TYR A 128 6.49 15.00 -11.99
N SER A 129 7.40 15.88 -11.57
CA SER A 129 8.44 16.41 -12.45
C SER A 129 9.61 16.89 -11.62
N ASN A 130 10.81 16.76 -12.16
CA ASN A 130 12.02 17.32 -11.57
C ASN A 130 13.08 17.53 -12.68
N SER A 131 14.15 18.25 -12.38
CA SER A 131 15.08 18.77 -13.40
C SER A 131 15.83 17.70 -14.20
N ASN A 132 15.99 16.49 -13.67
CA ASN A 132 16.73 15.42 -14.33
C ASN A 132 15.85 14.36 -15.01
N PHE A 133 14.54 14.60 -15.09
CA PHE A 133 13.64 13.75 -15.87
C PHE A 133 13.34 14.35 -17.24
N VAL A 134 13.30 13.49 -18.24
CA VAL A 134 12.91 13.78 -19.63
C VAL A 134 12.08 12.61 -20.17
N GLY A 135 11.52 12.73 -21.38
CA GLY A 135 10.70 11.68 -21.99
C GLY A 135 9.21 11.86 -21.67
N ASP A 136 8.52 10.75 -21.41
CA ASP A 136 7.08 10.75 -21.18
C ASP A 136 6.70 11.45 -19.85
N PRO A 137 5.47 11.98 -19.72
CA PRO A 137 5.00 12.56 -18.47
C PRO A 137 5.05 11.53 -17.34
N ILE A 138 5.21 11.97 -16.10
CA ILE A 138 5.33 11.05 -14.95
C ILE A 138 4.08 11.16 -14.09
N HIS A 139 3.47 10.02 -13.78
CA HIS A 139 2.45 9.91 -12.74
C HIS A 139 2.85 8.83 -11.75
N VAL A 140 2.90 9.18 -10.48
CA VAL A 140 3.31 8.27 -9.39
C VAL A 140 2.44 8.50 -8.17
N GLU A 141 2.37 7.49 -7.31
CA GLU A 141 1.66 7.57 -6.05
C GLU A 141 2.41 8.46 -5.05
N ASP A 142 1.67 9.14 -4.17
CA ASP A 142 2.21 10.10 -3.21
C ASP A 142 3.35 9.51 -2.35
N GLY A 143 3.23 8.24 -1.94
CA GLY A 143 4.22 7.47 -1.20
C GLY A 143 5.48 7.12 -2.00
N PHE A 144 5.45 7.18 -3.33
CA PHE A 144 6.62 6.95 -4.18
C PHE A 144 7.38 8.24 -4.53
N ARG A 145 6.84 9.43 -4.22
CA ARG A 145 7.47 10.71 -4.59
C ARG A 145 8.86 10.91 -3.97
N GLY A 146 9.08 10.42 -2.75
CA GLY A 146 10.41 10.45 -2.12
C GLY A 146 11.46 9.63 -2.89
N ALA A 147 11.07 8.46 -3.42
CA ALA A 147 11.92 7.67 -4.29
C ALA A 147 12.25 8.41 -5.59
N MET A 148 11.27 9.15 -6.15
CA MET A 148 11.49 9.97 -7.35
C MET A 148 12.45 11.15 -7.11
N ASP A 149 12.47 11.72 -5.91
CA ASP A 149 13.46 12.74 -5.53
C ASP A 149 14.87 12.13 -5.41
N ASP A 150 14.96 10.92 -4.87
CA ASP A 150 16.21 10.17 -4.76
C ASP A 150 16.77 9.80 -6.15
N ILE A 151 15.92 9.32 -7.06
CA ILE A 151 16.26 9.07 -8.46
C ILE A 151 16.75 10.35 -9.16
N ASN A 152 16.06 11.48 -8.97
CA ASN A 152 16.49 12.77 -9.54
C ASN A 152 17.88 13.18 -9.05
N ARG A 153 18.14 12.98 -7.75
CA ARG A 153 19.42 13.31 -7.12
C ARG A 153 20.54 12.42 -7.63
N ALA A 154 20.30 11.12 -7.77
CA ALA A 154 21.23 10.17 -8.37
C ALA A 154 21.60 10.60 -9.79
N ALA A 155 20.62 10.94 -10.62
CA ALA A 155 20.84 11.39 -11.99
C ALA A 155 21.69 12.68 -12.04
N GLY A 156 21.41 13.63 -11.15
CA GLY A 156 22.19 14.87 -11.04
C GLY A 156 23.64 14.63 -10.63
N ARG A 157 23.90 13.71 -9.68
CA ARG A 157 25.26 13.35 -9.24
C ARG A 157 26.07 12.66 -10.33
N CYS A 158 25.42 11.84 -11.14
CA CYS A 158 26.07 11.08 -12.20
C CYS A 158 26.07 11.79 -13.57
N GLY A 159 25.53 13.02 -13.64
CA GLY A 159 25.56 13.82 -14.87
C GLY A 159 24.71 13.26 -16.00
N VAL A 160 23.61 12.56 -15.68
CA VAL A 160 22.69 11.95 -16.65
C VAL A 160 21.28 12.51 -16.53
N LYS A 161 20.45 12.25 -17.55
CA LYS A 161 18.99 12.45 -17.47
C LYS A 161 18.30 11.09 -17.49
N VAL A 162 17.21 10.97 -16.74
CA VAL A 162 16.36 9.79 -16.71
C VAL A 162 15.27 9.98 -17.76
N TRP A 163 15.36 9.22 -18.85
CA TRP A 163 14.36 9.22 -19.91
C TRP A 163 13.24 8.25 -19.55
N ILE A 164 12.09 8.78 -19.14
CA ILE A 164 10.92 8.00 -18.74
C ILE A 164 10.21 7.46 -19.97
N THR A 165 9.81 6.19 -19.86
CA THR A 165 8.95 5.52 -20.84
C THR A 165 7.63 5.07 -20.23
N HIS A 166 7.64 4.65 -18.96
CA HIS A 166 6.43 4.25 -18.22
C HIS A 166 6.54 4.59 -16.73
N SER A 167 5.40 4.79 -16.06
CA SER A 167 5.29 5.14 -14.64
C SER A 167 3.96 4.74 -14.00
N TRP A 168 2.84 4.81 -14.73
CA TRP A 168 1.51 4.49 -14.22
C TRP A 168 0.70 3.66 -15.21
N ARG A 169 0.24 2.49 -14.74
CA ARG A 169 -0.55 1.55 -15.55
C ARG A 169 -1.93 1.29 -14.96
N LYS A 170 -2.91 1.12 -15.85
CA LYS A 170 -4.26 0.68 -15.49
C LYS A 170 -4.38 -0.84 -15.53
N LEU A 171 -5.15 -1.39 -14.60
CA LEU A 171 -5.44 -2.81 -14.54
C LEU A 171 -6.16 -3.24 -15.84
N GLY A 172 -5.66 -4.29 -16.48
CA GLY A 172 -6.23 -4.81 -17.73
C GLY A 172 -5.93 -3.97 -18.97
N ALA A 173 -5.13 -2.90 -18.86
CA ALA A 173 -4.70 -2.14 -20.03
C ALA A 173 -3.76 -2.97 -20.91
N PHE A 174 -3.96 -2.89 -22.22
CA PHE A 174 -3.05 -3.45 -23.21
C PHE A 174 -1.80 -2.58 -23.30
N ILE A 175 -0.62 -3.17 -23.08
CA ILE A 175 0.67 -2.51 -23.27
C ILE A 175 1.20 -2.95 -24.64
N GLY A 176 1.25 -2.03 -25.60
CA GLY A 176 1.87 -2.32 -26.90
C GLY A 176 3.35 -2.64 -26.72
N GLY A 177 3.80 -3.82 -27.19
CA GLY A 177 5.21 -4.22 -27.14
C GLY A 177 5.64 -5.11 -25.96
N ALA A 178 4.73 -5.46 -25.04
CA ALA A 178 5.04 -6.40 -23.96
C ALA A 178 5.20 -7.83 -24.50
N ILE A 179 6.43 -8.35 -24.49
CA ILE A 179 6.77 -9.72 -24.92
C ILE A 179 6.32 -10.76 -23.87
N VAL A 180 6.15 -10.34 -22.62
CA VAL A 180 5.75 -11.21 -21.49
C VAL A 180 4.43 -10.75 -20.87
N GLN A 181 3.64 -11.71 -20.38
CA GLN A 181 2.42 -11.45 -19.63
C GLN A 181 2.75 -10.54 -18.43
N PRO A 182 2.10 -9.37 -18.29
CA PRO A 182 2.36 -8.46 -17.19
C PRO A 182 2.18 -9.17 -15.85
N ALA A 183 3.14 -8.99 -14.93
CA ALA A 183 3.07 -9.58 -13.60
C ALA A 183 1.77 -9.16 -12.90
N SER A 184 1.11 -10.11 -12.23
CA SER A 184 -0.15 -9.89 -11.51
C SER A 184 -0.04 -8.78 -10.44
N ASN A 185 1.18 -8.56 -9.93
CA ASN A 185 1.51 -7.64 -8.84
C ASN A 185 2.60 -6.62 -9.26
N SER A 186 2.41 -5.95 -10.40
CA SER A 186 3.34 -4.92 -10.87
C SER A 186 3.23 -3.62 -10.07
N ASN A 187 4.36 -3.08 -9.60
CA ASN A 187 4.40 -1.79 -8.89
C ASN A 187 3.91 -0.59 -9.72
N HIS A 188 3.91 -0.69 -11.05
CA HIS A 188 3.28 0.31 -11.93
C HIS A 188 1.76 0.41 -11.75
N LEU A 189 1.09 -0.67 -11.33
CA LEU A 189 -0.36 -0.67 -11.06
C LEU A 189 -0.71 0.05 -9.76
N VAL A 190 0.28 0.42 -8.96
CA VAL A 190 0.09 1.22 -7.75
C VAL A 190 0.83 2.55 -7.82
N GLY A 191 1.52 2.87 -8.92
CA GLY A 191 2.28 4.11 -9.07
C GLY A 191 3.62 4.13 -8.31
N HIS A 192 4.18 2.95 -8.00
CA HIS A 192 5.44 2.77 -7.26
C HIS A 192 6.59 2.26 -8.14
N ALA A 193 6.55 2.54 -9.44
CA ALA A 193 7.60 2.14 -10.35
C ALA A 193 7.76 3.10 -11.52
N ILE A 194 8.92 3.04 -12.16
CA ILE A 194 9.17 3.63 -13.47
C ILE A 194 9.89 2.63 -14.37
N ASP A 195 9.68 2.76 -15.68
CA ASP A 195 10.53 2.16 -16.70
C ASP A 195 11.24 3.28 -17.45
N MET A 196 12.55 3.16 -17.60
CA MET A 196 13.41 4.25 -18.07
C MET A 196 14.58 3.78 -18.94
N ASN A 197 15.10 4.73 -19.71
CA ASN A 197 16.45 4.67 -20.26
C ASN A 197 17.30 5.79 -19.64
N ILE A 198 18.61 5.71 -19.75
CA ILE A 198 19.51 6.79 -19.32
C ILE A 198 19.93 7.62 -20.52
N GLN A 199 19.59 8.91 -20.54
CA GLN A 199 20.06 9.84 -21.54
C GLN A 199 21.41 10.42 -21.12
N ARG A 200 22.41 10.20 -21.97
CA ARG A 200 23.76 10.76 -21.84
C ARG A 200 23.77 12.25 -22.15
N SER A 201 24.88 12.92 -21.84
CA SER A 201 25.07 14.34 -22.11
C SER A 201 24.99 14.71 -23.60
N ASP A 202 25.29 13.77 -24.50
CA ASP A 202 25.17 13.95 -25.95
C ASP A 202 23.75 13.70 -26.50
N GLY A 203 22.80 13.37 -25.60
CA GLY A 203 21.41 13.07 -25.95
C GLY A 203 21.14 11.61 -26.32
N SER A 204 22.19 10.79 -26.50
CA SER A 204 22.02 9.37 -26.80
C SER A 204 21.49 8.58 -25.59
N LEU A 205 20.78 7.48 -25.86
CA LEU A 205 20.18 6.65 -24.82
C LEU A 205 21.05 5.42 -24.52
N CYS A 206 21.25 5.12 -23.24
CA CYS A 206 21.59 3.81 -22.72
C CYS A 206 20.28 3.10 -22.42
N ASN A 207 19.86 2.23 -23.34
CA ASN A 207 18.61 1.49 -23.28
C ASN A 207 18.76 0.16 -22.53
N GLY A 208 17.72 -0.67 -22.51
CA GLY A 208 17.71 -1.96 -21.80
C GLY A 208 18.95 -2.83 -22.03
N ASP A 209 19.42 -2.98 -23.28
CA ASP A 209 20.63 -3.75 -23.59
C ASP A 209 21.89 -3.14 -22.96
N CYS A 210 22.02 -1.81 -23.06
CA CYS A 210 23.14 -1.07 -22.47
C CYS A 210 23.12 -1.14 -20.93
N LEU A 211 21.94 -1.02 -20.32
CA LEU A 211 21.74 -1.10 -18.87
C LEU A 211 22.02 -2.53 -18.37
N GLN A 212 21.54 -3.55 -19.06
CA GLN A 212 21.80 -4.95 -18.71
C GLN A 212 23.28 -5.31 -18.86
N GLY A 213 23.91 -4.81 -19.93
CA GLY A 213 25.33 -5.01 -20.20
C GLY A 213 26.26 -4.19 -19.30
N GLN A 214 25.73 -3.17 -18.60
CA GLN A 214 26.50 -2.21 -17.79
C GLN A 214 27.67 -1.58 -18.56
N TRP A 215 27.45 -1.24 -19.84
CA TRP A 215 28.51 -0.74 -20.74
C TRP A 215 28.80 0.75 -20.59
N ASP A 216 28.02 1.47 -19.77
CA ASP A 216 28.11 2.91 -19.63
C ASP A 216 28.40 3.33 -18.18
N ASN A 217 29.54 3.98 -17.96
CA ASN A 217 29.98 4.36 -16.61
C ASN A 217 29.03 5.34 -15.91
N ALA A 218 28.41 6.27 -16.65
CA ALA A 218 27.52 7.26 -16.06
C ALA A 218 26.17 6.64 -15.71
N ALA A 219 25.66 5.72 -16.54
CA ALA A 219 24.50 4.90 -16.22
C ALA A 219 24.77 3.98 -15.02
N ASN A 220 25.94 3.33 -14.96
CA ASN A 220 26.31 2.48 -13.83
C ASN A 220 26.40 3.28 -12.52
N CYS A 221 27.02 4.47 -12.54
CA CYS A 221 26.99 5.41 -11.41
C CYS A 221 25.56 5.68 -10.93
N PHE A 222 24.65 5.97 -11.87
CA PHE A 222 23.26 6.25 -11.55
C PHE A 222 22.57 5.04 -10.89
N LEU A 223 22.77 3.84 -11.45
CA LEU A 223 22.19 2.61 -10.90
C LEU A 223 22.72 2.31 -9.49
N ASP A 224 24.02 2.52 -9.25
CA ASP A 224 24.63 2.35 -7.93
C ASP A 224 24.04 3.32 -6.90
N GLU A 225 23.84 4.59 -7.26
CA GLU A 225 23.21 5.59 -6.38
C GLU A 225 21.73 5.27 -6.10
N VAL A 226 20.99 4.78 -7.10
CA VAL A 226 19.59 4.34 -6.94
C VAL A 226 19.50 3.16 -5.97
N ILE A 227 20.36 2.15 -6.13
CA ILE A 227 20.42 0.99 -5.25
C ILE A 227 20.83 1.40 -3.83
N ALA A 228 21.81 2.31 -3.71
CA ALA A 228 22.26 2.84 -2.42
C ALA A 228 21.16 3.65 -1.70
N ALA A 229 20.22 4.25 -2.43
CA ALA A 229 19.03 4.90 -1.89
C ALA A 229 17.96 3.90 -1.39
N GLY A 230 18.19 2.59 -1.53
CA GLY A 230 17.27 1.55 -1.09
C GLY A 230 16.22 1.15 -2.14
N LEU A 231 16.33 1.67 -3.35
CA LEU A 231 15.47 1.29 -4.47
C LEU A 231 15.98 0.03 -5.16
N THR A 232 15.12 -0.56 -5.97
CA THR A 232 15.42 -1.77 -6.73
C THR A 232 15.55 -1.42 -8.18
N TRP A 233 16.63 -1.92 -8.79
CA TRP A 233 16.82 -1.91 -10.23
C TRP A 233 16.54 -3.30 -10.79
N GLY A 234 15.74 -3.39 -11.85
CA GLY A 234 15.27 -4.65 -12.40
C GLY A 234 16.27 -5.44 -13.24
N GLY A 235 17.47 -4.90 -13.49
CA GLY A 235 18.54 -5.67 -14.14
C GLY A 235 18.94 -6.94 -13.38
N VAL A 236 18.68 -6.99 -12.07
CA VAL A 236 18.90 -8.19 -11.24
C VAL A 236 17.86 -9.31 -11.48
N PHE A 237 16.75 -8.99 -12.15
CA PHE A 237 15.69 -9.94 -12.53
C PHE A 237 15.31 -9.83 -14.02
N ASN A 238 16.26 -9.44 -14.88
CA ASN A 238 16.13 -9.37 -16.34
C ASN A 238 15.05 -8.38 -16.83
N ASP A 239 14.91 -7.26 -16.12
CA ASP A 239 14.12 -6.08 -16.50
C ASP A 239 14.95 -4.80 -16.30
N PRO A 240 15.99 -4.57 -17.12
CA PRO A 240 17.03 -3.57 -16.88
C PRO A 240 16.55 -2.12 -16.98
N VAL A 241 15.35 -1.87 -17.49
CA VAL A 241 14.75 -0.52 -17.56
C VAL A 241 13.95 -0.17 -16.31
N HIS A 242 13.68 -1.14 -15.44
CA HIS A 242 12.75 -0.99 -14.33
C HIS A 242 13.41 -0.47 -13.05
N ILE A 243 12.74 0.46 -12.37
CA ILE A 243 13.06 0.88 -11.00
C ILE A 243 11.79 0.91 -10.15
N ASP A 244 11.85 0.36 -8.93
CA ASP A 244 10.77 0.43 -7.93
C ASP A 244 11.30 0.49 -6.49
N ASP A 245 10.38 0.65 -5.52
CA ASP A 245 10.64 0.60 -4.07
C ASP A 245 10.23 -0.74 -3.41
N ARG A 246 9.97 -1.77 -4.23
CA ARG A 246 9.45 -3.09 -3.81
C ARG A 246 8.13 -3.07 -3.04
N TYR A 247 7.24 -2.10 -3.32
CA TYR A 247 5.93 -2.03 -2.65
C TYR A 247 5.15 -3.36 -2.65
N ASN A 248 5.21 -4.09 -3.76
CA ASN A 248 4.57 -5.40 -3.97
C ASN A 248 5.12 -6.55 -3.10
N THR A 249 6.18 -6.36 -2.30
CA THR A 249 6.67 -7.40 -1.38
C THR A 249 5.73 -7.64 -0.20
N ASN A 250 4.94 -6.64 0.17
CA ASN A 250 3.82 -6.79 1.10
C ASN A 250 2.51 -6.83 0.32
N LEU A 251 2.08 -8.04 -0.05
CA LEU A 251 0.90 -8.24 -0.90
C LEU A 251 -0.39 -7.64 -0.29
N ASN A 252 -0.52 -7.65 1.04
CA ASN A 252 -1.67 -7.04 1.70
C ASN A 252 -1.69 -5.52 1.50
N ARG A 253 -0.55 -4.87 1.72
CA ARG A 253 -0.39 -3.42 1.50
C ARG A 253 -0.56 -3.06 0.02
N TYR A 254 0.02 -3.87 -0.86
CA TYR A 254 -0.07 -3.69 -2.30
C TYR A 254 -1.50 -3.78 -2.81
N TYR A 255 -2.25 -4.83 -2.46
CA TYR A 255 -3.63 -4.96 -2.90
C TYR A 255 -4.54 -3.90 -2.30
N ALA A 256 -4.33 -3.54 -1.03
CA ALA A 256 -5.08 -2.44 -0.40
C ALA A 256 -4.89 -1.11 -1.14
N LEU A 257 -3.65 -0.78 -1.54
CA LEU A 257 -3.40 0.42 -2.33
C LEU A 257 -3.97 0.31 -3.74
N ARG A 258 -3.69 -0.79 -4.45
CA ARG A 258 -4.15 -1.03 -5.83
C ARG A 258 -5.67 -0.90 -5.95
N ASP A 259 -6.41 -1.51 -5.03
CA ASP A 259 -7.87 -1.55 -5.08
C ASP A 259 -8.49 -0.17 -4.79
N VAL A 260 -7.73 0.76 -4.20
CA VAL A 260 -8.11 2.18 -4.06
C VAL A 260 -7.70 2.98 -5.30
N VAL A 261 -6.41 2.94 -5.68
CA VAL A 261 -5.89 3.86 -6.71
C VAL A 261 -6.39 3.51 -8.11
N GLN A 262 -6.62 2.23 -8.43
CA GLN A 262 -7.09 1.85 -9.76
C GLN A 262 -8.47 2.43 -10.12
N PRO A 263 -9.51 2.33 -9.27
CA PRO A 263 -10.78 3.01 -9.53
C PRO A 263 -10.69 4.53 -9.31
N ALA A 264 -10.07 5.00 -8.23
CA ALA A 264 -10.03 6.44 -7.89
C ALA A 264 -9.25 7.26 -8.92
N CYS A 265 -8.12 6.75 -9.39
CA CYS A 265 -7.26 7.40 -10.38
C CYS A 265 -7.58 7.00 -11.82
N GLY A 266 -8.79 6.49 -12.10
CA GLY A 266 -9.20 6.13 -13.46
C GLY A 266 -9.13 7.29 -14.46
N HIS A 267 -9.21 8.53 -13.96
CA HIS A 267 -9.08 9.77 -14.73
C HIS A 267 -7.62 10.14 -15.06
N VAL A 268 -6.64 9.59 -14.33
CA VAL A 268 -5.21 9.86 -14.58
C VAL A 268 -4.78 9.16 -15.88
N PRO A 269 -4.11 9.88 -16.81
CA PRO A 269 -3.56 9.28 -18.03
C PRO A 269 -2.54 8.19 -17.70
N MET A 270 -2.53 7.09 -18.47
CA MET A 270 -1.44 6.13 -18.38
C MET A 270 -0.16 6.75 -18.94
N THR A 271 0.95 6.46 -18.29
CA THR A 271 2.26 7.01 -18.59
C THR A 271 3.37 6.10 -18.10
#